data_AF-A0A6P0Y3R7-F1
#
_entry.id   AF-A0A6P0Y3R7-F1
#
_cell.length_a   1.000
_cell.length_b   1.000
_cell.length_c   1.000
_cell.angle_alpha   90.00
_cell.angle_beta   90.00
_cell.angle_gamma   90.00
#
_symmetry.space_group_name_H-M   'P 1'
#
loop_
_entity.id
_entity.type
_entity.pdbx_description
1 polymer ?
#
loop_
_entity_poly.entity_id
_entity_poly.type
_entity_poly.pdbx_seq_one_letter_code
_entity_poly.pdbx_strand_id
1 'polypeptide(L)'
;MDSKVLQDRLNELEWTTYRLAQEYDRVKGENKGANNYASTVKKALANPDESKGKTLEDLVKALRGKIVIRWEQLEEVVVDYKEVDFTK
;
A
#
# COMPACT_ATOMS: atom_id res chain seq x y z
N MET A 1 2.91 5.18 -5.42
CA MET A 1 3.66 3.96 -5.10
C MET A 1 4.44 3.58 -6.34
N ASP A 2 5.76 3.56 -6.27
CA ASP A 2 6.60 3.27 -7.42
C ASP A 2 6.45 1.82 -7.89
N SER A 3 6.11 1.61 -9.17
CA SER A 3 5.96 0.29 -9.79
C SER A 3 7.25 -0.53 -9.72
N LYS A 4 8.40 0.14 -9.74
CA LYS A 4 9.71 -0.49 -9.63
C LYS A 4 9.88 -1.24 -8.31
N VAL A 5 9.35 -0.71 -7.21
CA VAL A 5 9.47 -1.35 -5.88
C VAL A 5 8.78 -2.71 -5.84
N LEU A 6 7.59 -2.82 -6.45
CA LEU A 6 6.85 -4.08 -6.48
C LEU A 6 7.49 -5.09 -7.45
N GLN A 7 8.02 -4.61 -8.57
CA GLN A 7 8.72 -5.46 -9.56
C GLN A 7 10.06 -5.98 -9.04
N ASP A 8 10.87 -5.11 -8.41
CA ASP A 8 12.13 -5.50 -7.77
C ASP A 8 11.88 -6.57 -6.71
N ARG A 9 10.84 -6.38 -5.87
CA ARG A 9 10.47 -7.40 -4.88
C ARG A 9 10.02 -8.72 -5.51
N LEU A 10 9.29 -8.68 -6.62
CA LEU A 10 8.88 -9.89 -7.34
C LEU A 10 10.11 -10.65 -7.88
N ASN A 11 11.11 -9.93 -8.38
CA ASN A 11 12.37 -10.47 -8.86
C ASN A 11 13.21 -11.07 -7.72
N GLU A 12 13.32 -10.39 -6.58
CA GLU A 12 14.01 -10.92 -5.38
C GLU A 12 13.43 -12.24 -4.89
N LEU A 13 12.12 -12.42 -5.04
CA LEU A 13 11.42 -13.65 -4.66
C LEU A 13 11.54 -14.74 -5.74
N GLU A 14 12.09 -14.43 -6.92
CA GLU A 14 12.11 -15.28 -8.11
C GLU A 14 10.71 -15.73 -8.52
N TRP A 15 9.73 -14.83 -8.42
CA TRP A 15 8.33 -15.15 -8.69
C TRP A 15 7.91 -14.68 -10.07
N THR A 16 7.06 -15.48 -10.70
CA THR A 16 6.32 -15.03 -11.88
C THR A 16 5.10 -14.22 -11.45
N THR A 17 4.59 -13.38 -12.35
CA THR A 17 3.31 -12.69 -12.13
C THR A 17 2.16 -13.67 -11.84
N TYR A 18 2.21 -14.87 -12.43
CA TYR A 18 1.23 -15.92 -12.17
C TYR A 18 1.31 -16.44 -10.74
N ARG A 19 2.53 -16.69 -10.22
CA ARG A 19 2.74 -17.08 -8.82
C ARG A 19 2.23 -16.00 -7.86
N LEU A 20 2.46 -14.72 -8.16
CA LEU A 20 1.89 -13.63 -7.37
C LEU A 20 0.35 -13.66 -7.39
N ALA A 21 -0.28 -13.97 -8.53
CA ALA A 21 -1.74 -14.10 -8.61
C ALA A 21 -2.28 -15.27 -7.76
N GLN A 22 -1.53 -16.37 -7.61
CA GLN A 22 -1.87 -17.46 -6.68
C GLN A 22 -1.83 -16.99 -5.22
N GLU A 23 -0.76 -16.29 -4.84
CA GLU A 23 -0.62 -15.75 -3.47
C GLU A 23 -1.67 -14.67 -3.18
N TYR A 24 -2.02 -13.86 -4.18
CA TYR A 24 -3.07 -12.86 -4.06
C TYR A 24 -4.45 -13.49 -3.83
N ASP A 25 -4.81 -14.56 -4.55
CA ASP A 25 -6.04 -15.34 -4.29
C ASP A 25 -6.05 -15.91 -2.87
N ARG A 26 -4.90 -16.45 -2.42
CA ARG A 26 -4.73 -16.96 -1.05
C ARG A 26 -4.96 -15.87 0.01
N VAL A 27 -4.43 -14.66 -0.21
CA VAL A 27 -4.64 -13.51 0.70
C VAL A 27 -6.09 -13.04 0.69
N LYS A 28 -6.76 -13.06 -0.47
CA LYS A 28 -8.19 -12.74 -0.58
C LYS A 28 -9.08 -13.77 0.12
N GLY A 29 -8.68 -15.03 0.14
CA GLY A 29 -9.46 -16.14 0.71
C GLY A 29 -10.70 -16.50 -0.12
N GLU A 30 -10.79 -16.02 -1.36
CA GLU A 30 -11.94 -16.25 -2.24
C GLU A 30 -11.82 -17.57 -3.05
N ASN A 31 -10.62 -18.18 -3.10
CA ASN A 31 -10.31 -19.42 -3.81
C ASN A 31 -10.81 -19.42 -5.27
N LYS A 32 -10.73 -18.27 -5.95
CA LYS A 32 -11.17 -18.14 -7.35
C LYS A 32 -10.09 -18.63 -8.32
N GLY A 33 -8.88 -18.87 -7.85
CA GLY A 33 -7.74 -19.27 -8.65
C GLY A 33 -7.05 -18.10 -9.36
N ALA A 34 -5.76 -18.30 -9.66
CA ALA A 34 -4.87 -17.27 -10.18
C ALA A 34 -5.33 -16.63 -11.51
N ASN A 35 -6.02 -17.38 -12.37
CA ASN A 35 -6.50 -16.88 -13.65
C ASN A 35 -7.47 -15.70 -13.50
N ASN A 36 -8.29 -15.69 -12.42
CA ASN A 36 -9.22 -14.61 -12.15
C ASN A 36 -8.52 -13.31 -11.72
N TYR A 37 -7.28 -13.39 -11.21
CA TYR A 37 -6.53 -12.23 -10.73
C TYR A 37 -5.32 -11.87 -11.58
N ALA A 38 -4.94 -12.69 -12.55
CA ALA A 38 -3.77 -12.44 -13.40
C ALA A 38 -3.81 -11.05 -14.07
N SER A 39 -4.99 -10.63 -14.55
CA SER A 39 -5.15 -9.30 -15.16
C SER A 39 -5.06 -8.17 -14.13
N THR A 40 -5.67 -8.35 -12.95
CA THR A 40 -5.62 -7.40 -11.84
C THR A 40 -4.20 -7.20 -11.34
N VAL A 41 -3.48 -8.30 -11.10
CA VAL A 41 -2.08 -8.28 -10.64
C VAL A 41 -1.19 -7.61 -11.68
N LYS A 42 -1.34 -7.96 -12.97
CA LYS A 42 -0.55 -7.33 -14.05
C LYS A 42 -0.77 -5.82 -14.12
N LYS A 43 -2.03 -5.36 -14.00
CA LYS A 43 -2.35 -3.92 -13.99
C LYS A 43 -1.78 -3.23 -12.75
N ALA A 44 -1.91 -3.85 -11.58
CA ALA A 44 -1.41 -3.28 -10.32
C ALA A 44 0.12 -3.20 -10.27
N LEU A 45 0.84 -4.15 -10.88
CA LEU A 45 2.30 -4.08 -11.00
C LEU A 45 2.76 -3.01 -11.99
N ALA A 46 2.02 -2.79 -13.08
CA ALA A 46 2.36 -1.77 -14.07
C ALA A 46 2.06 -0.35 -13.56
N ASN A 47 0.85 -0.14 -13.06
CA ASN A 47 0.35 1.15 -12.58
C ASN A 47 -0.23 1.00 -11.15
N PRO A 48 0.62 0.98 -10.11
CA PRO A 48 0.15 0.83 -8.74
C PRO A 48 -0.81 1.95 -8.33
N ASP A 49 -0.54 3.19 -8.75
CA ASP A 49 -1.31 4.38 -8.35
C ASP A 49 -2.75 4.42 -8.88
N GLU A 50 -3.02 3.70 -9.98
CA GLU A 50 -4.37 3.56 -10.53
C GLU A 50 -5.18 2.45 -9.83
N SER A 51 -4.52 1.66 -8.97
CA SER A 51 -5.15 0.54 -8.28
C SER A 51 -5.84 0.99 -7.00
N LYS A 52 -6.97 0.34 -6.68
CA LYS A 52 -7.67 0.57 -5.41
C LYS A 52 -6.72 0.28 -4.24
N GLY A 53 -6.75 1.12 -3.20
CA GLY A 53 -5.89 0.95 -2.02
C GLY A 53 -5.94 -0.45 -1.40
N LYS A 54 -7.14 -1.05 -1.29
CA LYS A 54 -7.29 -2.44 -0.81
C LYS A 54 -6.60 -3.47 -1.71
N THR A 55 -6.64 -3.28 -3.03
CA THR A 55 -5.92 -4.15 -3.98
C THR A 55 -4.41 -4.06 -3.76
N LEU A 56 -3.88 -2.84 -3.58
CA LEU A 56 -2.46 -2.65 -3.27
C LEU A 56 -2.08 -3.27 -1.93
N GLU A 57 -2.91 -3.11 -0.90
CA GLU A 57 -2.67 -3.70 0.42
C GLU A 57 -2.60 -5.24 0.34
N ASP A 58 -3.58 -5.86 -0.31
CA ASP A 58 -3.63 -7.31 -0.49
C ASP A 58 -2.45 -7.81 -1.34
N LEU A 59 -2.03 -7.05 -2.36
CA LEU A 59 -0.88 -7.37 -3.21
C LEU A 59 0.45 -7.25 -2.45
N VAL A 60 0.61 -6.20 -1.64
CA VAL A 60 1.78 -6.03 -0.78
C VAL A 60 1.86 -7.15 0.26
N LYS A 61 0.72 -7.56 0.84
CA LYS A 61 0.64 -8.73 1.73
C LYS A 61 1.02 -10.03 1.01
N ALA A 62 0.57 -10.22 -0.23
CA ALA A 62 0.92 -11.38 -1.04
C ALA A 62 2.43 -11.45 -1.33
N LEU A 63 3.08 -10.29 -1.48
CA LEU A 63 4.55 -10.14 -1.58
C LEU A 63 5.29 -10.24 -0.23
N ARG A 64 4.59 -10.63 0.83
CA ARG A 64 5.10 -10.73 2.21
C ARG A 64 5.58 -9.39 2.78
N GLY A 65 5.02 -8.29 2.28
CA GLY A 65 5.26 -6.93 2.76
C GLY A 65 4.14 -6.43 3.67
N LYS A 66 4.30 -5.17 4.11
CA LYS A 66 3.27 -4.42 4.85
C LYS A 66 3.28 -2.96 4.42
N ILE A 67 2.11 -2.34 4.35
CA ILE A 67 1.97 -0.89 4.16
C ILE A 67 2.05 -0.23 5.54
N VAL A 68 2.85 0.83 5.65
CA VAL A 68 3.00 1.61 6.89
C VAL A 68 2.69 3.06 6.56
N ILE A 69 1.76 3.65 7.32
CA ILE A 69 1.49 5.09 7.28
C ILE A 69 2.29 5.73 8.42
N ARG A 70 3.06 6.78 8.11
CA ARG A 70 3.82 7.56 9.08
C ARG A 70 3.33 9.00 9.00
N TRP A 71 2.88 9.53 10.14
CA TRP A 71 2.48 10.92 10.29
C TRP A 71 3.59 11.67 11.02
N GLU A 72 3.90 12.89 10.57
CA GLU A 72 4.75 13.79 11.34
C GLU A 72 3.95 14.28 12.56
N GLN A 73 4.53 14.17 13.75
CA GLN A 73 3.96 14.78 14.95
C GLN A 73 4.40 16.24 14.99
N LEU A 74 3.44 17.15 14.85
CA LEU A 74 3.64 18.58 15.05
C LEU A 74 3.23 18.90 16.49
N GLU A 75 4.19 19.32 17.31
CA GLU A 75 3.89 19.95 18.60
C GLU A 75 3.70 21.45 18.39
N GLU A 76 2.53 21.95 18.77
CA GLU A 76 2.24 23.38 18.76
C GLU A 76 2.88 24.01 20.01
N VAL A 77 3.95 24.80 19.81
CA VAL A 77 4.63 25.49 20.91
C VAL A 77 4.12 26.92 20.97
N VAL A 78 3.39 27.26 22.04
CA VAL A 78 3.02 28.65 22.33
C VAL A 78 4.26 29.36 22.86
N VAL A 79 4.90 30.16 22.01
CA VAL A 79 6.18 30.82 22.33
C VAL A 79 5.99 32.08 23.19
N ASP A 80 4.80 32.65 23.19
CA ASP A 80 4.45 33.85 23.96
C ASP A 80 2.93 33.99 24.06
N TYR A 81 2.44 34.64 25.11
CA TYR A 81 1.03 35.01 25.22
C TYR A 81 0.89 36.42 25.81
N LYS A 82 -0.09 37.17 25.29
CA LYS A 82 -0.49 38.47 25.84
C LYS A 82 -1.95 38.38 26.30
N GLU A 83 -2.16 38.50 27.60
CA GLU A 83 -3.50 38.69 28.15
C GLU A 83 -3.99 40.10 27.81
N VAL A 84 -5.18 40.19 27.22
CA VAL A 84 -5.87 41.45 26.94
C VAL A 84 -7.20 41.40 27.67
N ASP A 85 -7.30 42.17 28.75
CA ASP A 85 -8.53 42.34 29.50
C ASP A 85 -9.36 43.47 28.87
N PHE A 86 -10.56 43.12 28.39
CA PHE A 86 -11.50 44.06 27.76
C PHE A 86 -12.52 44.63 28.75
N THR A 87 -12.36 44.38 30.04
CA THR A 87 -13.27 44.88 31.07
C THR A 87 -12.88 46.31 31.47
N LYS A 88 -13.42 47.32 30.78
CA LYS A 88 -13.44 48.72 31.24
C LYS A 88 -14.69 49.45 30.79
#